data_AF-A0A973XFN3-F1
#
_entry.id   AF-A0A973XFN3-F1
#
_cell.length_a   1.000
_cell.length_b   1.000
_cell.length_c   1.000
_cell.angle_alpha   90.00
_cell.angle_beta   90.00
_cell.angle_gamma   90.00
#
_symmetry.space_group_name_H-M   'P 1'
#
loop_
_entity.id
_entity.type
_entity.pdbx_description
1 polymer ?
#
loop_
_entity_poly.entity_id
_entity_poly.type
_entity_poly.pdbx_seq_one_letter_code
_entity_poly.pdbx_strand_id
1 'polypeptide(L)'
;AENITQAYQFISSGNAELGFVALSQVLKDGKIEGSSWLVPANLYTQIRQDAVVLEPGKGKAAVEALMKFLKGDKAKAIIKSFGYGL
;
A
#
# COMPACT_ATOMS: atom_id res chain seq x y z
N ALA A 1 -7.69 -17.45 1.51
CA ALA A 1 -7.70 -16.16 0.79
C ALA A 1 -6.25 -15.71 0.65
N GLU A 2 -5.69 -15.67 -0.55
CA GLU A 2 -4.25 -15.40 -0.76
C GLU A 2 -3.95 -13.95 -1.16
N ASN A 3 -4.97 -13.10 -1.36
CA ASN A 3 -4.79 -11.75 -1.87
C ASN A 3 -5.66 -10.73 -1.11
N ILE A 4 -5.04 -9.63 -0.67
CA ILE A 4 -5.70 -8.52 0.01
C ILE A 4 -6.79 -7.85 -0.84
N THR A 5 -6.65 -7.86 -2.16
CA THR A 5 -7.68 -7.37 -3.10
C THR A 5 -8.96 -8.21 -3.02
N GLN A 6 -8.85 -9.52 -2.84
CA GLN A 6 -10.01 -10.39 -2.70
C GLN A 6 -10.72 -10.15 -1.36
N ALA A 7 -9.96 -9.95 -0.28
CA ALA A 7 -10.52 -9.59 1.02
C ALA A 7 -11.34 -8.28 0.93
N TYR A 8 -10.78 -7.25 0.28
CA TYR A 8 -11.49 -6.00 0.01
C TYR A 8 -12.77 -6.20 -0.84
N GLN A 9 -12.71 -7.04 -1.87
CA GLN A 9 -13.90 -7.35 -2.70
C GLN A 9 -15.03 -7.99 -1.91
N PHE A 10 -14.73 -8.93 -1.00
CA PHE A 10 -15.77 -9.54 -0.15
C PHE A 10 -16.43 -8.53 0.80
N ILE A 11 -15.65 -7.62 1.39
CA ILE A 11 -16.16 -6.60 2.31
C ILE A 11 -16.98 -5.55 1.55
N SER A 12 -16.43 -5.02 0.45
CA SER A 12 -17.10 -3.97 -0.35
C SER A 12 -18.40 -4.44 -1.03
N SER A 13 -18.53 -5.74 -1.30
CA SER A 13 -19.78 -6.33 -1.84
C SER A 13 -20.77 -6.76 -0.75
N GLY A 14 -20.43 -6.64 0.53
CA GLY A 14 -21.25 -7.10 1.65
C GLY A 14 -21.31 -8.63 1.83
N ASN A 15 -20.50 -9.38 1.07
CA ASN A 15 -20.36 -10.83 1.23
C ASN A 15 -19.59 -11.22 2.51
N ALA A 16 -18.91 -10.25 3.14
CA ALA A 16 -18.36 -10.34 4.48
C ALA A 16 -18.67 -9.04 5.24
N GLU A 17 -19.11 -9.14 6.50
CA GLU A 17 -19.45 -7.98 7.32
C GLU A 17 -18.20 -7.19 7.75
N LEU A 18 -17.08 -7.88 7.97
CA LEU A 18 -15.81 -7.30 8.43
C LEU A 18 -14.63 -8.03 7.80
N GLY A 19 -13.49 -7.34 7.71
CA GLY A 19 -12.22 -7.97 7.41
C GLY A 19 -11.05 -6.99 7.42
N PHE A 20 -9.84 -7.54 7.40
CA PHE A 20 -8.61 -6.76 7.32
C PHE A 20 -8.26 -6.45 5.87
N VAL A 21 -8.03 -5.17 5.58
CA VAL A 21 -7.66 -4.65 4.26
C VAL A 21 -6.46 -3.72 4.36
N ALA A 22 -5.80 -3.42 3.24
CA ALA A 22 -4.78 -2.40 3.23
C ALA A 22 -5.42 -1.01 3.31
N LEU A 23 -4.89 -0.13 4.16
CA LEU A 23 -5.37 1.25 4.30
C LEU A 23 -5.40 1.99 2.95
N SER A 24 -4.41 1.72 2.08
CA SER A 24 -4.32 2.29 0.74
C SER A 24 -5.46 1.94 -0.20
N GLN A 25 -6.25 0.90 0.10
CA GLN A 25 -7.42 0.52 -0.70
C GLN A 25 -8.69 1.29 -0.30
N VAL A 26 -8.73 1.78 0.95
CA VAL A 26 -9.94 2.39 1.53
C VAL A 26 -9.77 3.88 1.83
N LEU A 27 -8.54 4.37 1.86
CA LEU A 27 -8.23 5.79 2.05
C LEU A 27 -8.27 6.51 0.70
N LYS A 28 -9.34 7.27 0.47
CA LYS A 28 -9.53 8.11 -0.71
C LYS A 28 -9.66 9.57 -0.29
N ASP A 29 -8.79 10.43 -0.80
CA ASP A 29 -8.78 11.86 -0.47
C ASP A 29 -8.76 12.14 1.04
N GLY A 30 -8.05 11.31 1.80
CA GLY A 30 -7.94 11.41 3.26
C GLY A 30 -9.18 10.95 4.04
N LYS A 31 -10.16 10.32 3.37
CA LYS A 31 -11.40 9.82 3.97
C LYS A 31 -11.54 8.32 3.74
N ILE A 32 -12.21 7.66 4.67
CA ILE A 32 -12.62 6.26 4.55
C ILE A 32 -14.14 6.25 4.53
N GLU A 33 -14.72 5.54 3.56
CA GLU A 33 -16.16 5.31 3.50
C GLU A 33 -16.55 4.17 4.46
N GLY A 34 -17.67 4.34 5.18
CA GLY A 34 -18.12 3.39 6.18
C GLY A 34 -17.36 3.52 7.51
N SER A 35 -17.11 2.38 8.16
CA SER A 35 -16.45 2.32 9.46
C SER A 35 -15.11 1.59 9.35
N SER A 36 -14.10 2.06 10.09
CA SER A 36 -12.78 1.43 10.09
C SER A 36 -12.14 1.53 11.47
N TRP A 37 -11.21 0.61 11.72
CA TRP A 37 -10.36 0.62 12.91
C TRP A 37 -8.91 0.40 12.48
N LEU A 38 -8.04 1.38 12.78
CA LEU A 38 -6.62 1.24 12.54
C LEU A 38 -6.02 0.36 13.63
N VAL A 39 -5.56 -0.83 13.25
CA VAL A 39 -4.96 -1.79 14.18
C VAL A 39 -3.67 -1.19 14.79
N PRO A 40 -3.55 -1.14 16.13
CA PRO A 40 -2.33 -0.69 16.80
C PRO A 40 -1.08 -1.45 16.34
N ALA A 41 0.02 -0.74 16.11
CA ALA A 41 1.26 -1.29 15.53
C ALA A 41 1.94 -2.37 16.38
N ASN A 42 1.63 -2.45 17.68
CA ASN A 42 2.13 -3.49 18.59
C ASN A 42 1.37 -4.83 18.47
N LEU A 43 0.30 -4.88 17.69
CA LEU A 43 -0.51 -6.10 17.50
C LEU A 43 -0.12 -6.89 16.24
N TYR A 44 0.83 -6.41 15.44
CA TYR A 44 1.28 -7.10 14.24
C TYR A 44 2.74 -6.79 13.89
N THR A 45 3.39 -7.71 13.19
CA THR A 45 4.72 -7.46 12.62
C THR A 45 4.61 -6.44 11.51
N GLN A 46 5.46 -5.41 11.53
CA GLN A 46 5.45 -4.34 10.55
C GLN A 46 5.47 -4.89 9.11
N ILE A 47 4.49 -4.45 8.31
CA ILE A 47 4.39 -4.78 6.88
C ILE A 47 5.28 -3.83 6.09
N ARG A 48 6.56 -4.20 5.93
CA ARG A 48 7.53 -3.41 5.13
C ARG A 48 7.40 -3.76 3.65
N GLN A 49 7.42 -2.74 2.79
CA GLN A 49 7.40 -2.88 1.35
C GLN A 49 8.70 -2.36 0.76
N ASP A 50 9.45 -3.26 0.12
CA ASP A 50 10.74 -2.95 -0.50
C ASP A 50 10.64 -3.00 -2.03
N ALA A 51 11.47 -2.20 -2.68
CA ALA A 51 11.67 -2.25 -4.12
C ALA A 51 13.12 -2.66 -4.42
N VAL A 52 13.30 -3.63 -5.29
CA VAL A 52 14.61 -4.13 -5.71
C VAL A 52 14.76 -4.06 -7.22
N VAL A 53 16.00 -3.86 -7.68
CA VAL A 53 16.35 -3.97 -9.10
C VAL A 53 16.80 -5.39 -9.37
N LEU A 54 16.13 -6.06 -10.31
CA LEU A 54 16.55 -7.38 -10.78
C LEU A 54 17.81 -7.25 -11.64
N GLU A 55 18.66 -8.28 -11.67
CA GLU A 55 19.91 -8.29 -12.44
C GLU A 55 19.74 -7.85 -13.91
N PRO A 56 18.70 -8.28 -14.67
CA PRO A 56 18.50 -7.82 -16.05
C PRO A 56 18.19 -6.31 -16.17
N GLY A 57 17.82 -5.65 -15.09
CA GLY A 57 17.52 -4.23 -15.01
C GLY A 57 18.72 -3.36 -14.62
N LYS A 58 19.81 -3.98 -14.16
CA LYS A 58 20.99 -3.28 -13.64
C LYS A 58 21.69 -2.48 -14.75
N GLY A 59 22.06 -1.24 -14.44
CA GLY A 59 22.71 -0.31 -15.39
C GLY A 59 21.79 0.23 -16.49
N LYS A 60 20.50 -0.10 -16.49
CA LYS A 60 19.53 0.50 -17.43
C LYS A 60 19.11 1.86 -16.91
N ALA A 61 19.37 2.91 -17.70
CA ALA A 61 19.03 4.28 -17.35
C ALA A 61 17.55 4.48 -16.94
N ALA A 62 16.62 3.77 -17.59
CA ALA A 62 15.20 3.82 -17.23
C ALA A 62 14.90 3.27 -15.82
N VAL A 63 15.61 2.21 -15.40
CA VAL A 63 15.44 1.61 -14.07
C VAL A 63 16.04 2.52 -13.01
N GLU A 64 17.22 3.07 -13.26
CA GLU A 64 17.85 4.05 -12.36
C GLU A 64 17.00 5.31 -12.19
N ALA A 65 16.43 5.81 -13.29
CA ALA A 65 15.50 6.94 -13.26
C ALA A 65 14.25 6.62 -12.43
N LEU A 66 13.68 5.43 -12.56
CA LEU A 66 12.53 5.00 -11.76
C LEU A 66 12.89 4.89 -10.26
N MET A 67 14.02 4.26 -9.93
CA MET A 67 14.47 4.14 -8.53
C MET A 67 14.77 5.50 -7.91
N LYS A 68 15.33 6.44 -8.69
CA LYS A 68 15.54 7.83 -8.27
C LYS A 68 14.21 8.54 -8.04
N PHE A 69 13.25 8.37 -8.93
CA PHE A 69 11.91 8.94 -8.79
C PHE A 69 11.20 8.42 -7.54
N LEU A 70 11.19 7.10 -7.30
CA LEU A 70 10.55 6.48 -6.14
C LEU A 70 11.12 6.98 -4.80
N LYS A 71 12.40 7.36 -4.77
CA LYS A 71 13.05 7.96 -3.60
C LYS A 71 12.85 9.47 -3.45
N GLY A 72 12.33 10.13 -4.48
CA GLY A 72 12.14 11.58 -4.52
C GLY A 72 10.88 12.05 -3.80
N ASP A 73 10.83 13.34 -3.46
CA ASP A 73 9.76 13.91 -2.62
C ASP A 73 8.37 13.80 -3.24
N LYS A 74 8.28 13.87 -4.58
CA LYS A 74 7.01 13.68 -5.29
C LYS A 74 6.43 12.27 -5.06
N ALA A 75 7.25 11.23 -5.19
CA ALA A 75 6.80 9.86 -4.94
C ALA A 75 6.48 9.65 -3.46
N LYS A 76 7.31 10.18 -2.56
CA LYS A 76 7.06 10.14 -1.11
C LYS A 76 5.73 10.78 -0.72
N ALA A 77 5.38 11.92 -1.32
CA ALA A 77 4.11 12.58 -1.08
C ALA A 77 2.91 11.71 -1.52
N ILE A 78 3.02 11.07 -2.70
CA ILE A 78 2.00 10.13 -3.19
C ILE A 78 1.87 8.91 -2.25
N ILE A 79 2.99 8.31 -1.85
CA ILE A 79 2.98 7.15 -0.95
C ILE A 79 2.28 7.49 0.38
N LYS A 80 2.61 8.65 0.97
CA LYS A 80 1.96 9.15 2.19
C LYS A 80 0.47 9.44 2.00
N SER A 81 0.04 9.95 0.85
CA SER A 81 -1.38 10.26 0.61
C SER A 81 -2.27 9.00 0.59
N PHE A 82 -1.68 7.83 0.32
CA PHE A 82 -2.35 6.52 0.42
C PHE A 82 -2.23 5.86 1.80
N GLY A 83 -1.68 6.55 2.81
CA GLY A 83 -1.63 6.08 4.19
C GLY A 83 -0.46 5.16 4.52
N TYR A 84 0.54 5.04 3.64
CA TYR A 84 1.79 4.34 3.94
C TYR A 84 2.71 5.19 4.83
N GLY A 85 3.44 4.52 5.72
CA GLY A 85 4.62 5.09 6.37
C GLY A 85 5.81 5.15 5.41
N LEU A 86 6.74 6.08 5.66
CA LEU A 86 8.02 6.21 4.96
C LEU A 86 9.18 6.17 5.93
#